data_AF-A0A440UXW0-F1
#
_entry.id   AF-A0A440UXW0-F1
#
_cell.length_a   1.000
_cell.length_b   1.000
_cell.length_c   1.000
_cell.angle_alpha   90.00
_cell.angle_beta   90.00
_cell.angle_gamma   90.00
#
_symmetry.space_group_name_H-M   'P 1'
#
loop_
_entity.id
_entity.type
_entity.pdbx_description
1 polymer ?
#
loop_
_entity_poly.entity_id
_entity_poly.type
_entity_poly.pdbx_seq_one_letter_code
_entity_poly.pdbx_strand_id
1 'polypeptide(L)' 'MDSMINAAGRALATGDPLGALKRVALRDDAPALALRGIAMAQLGDFAKAKALLKSA' A
#
# COMPACT_ATOMS: atom_id res chain seq x y z
N MET A 1 10.51 -4.17 -16.55
CA MET A 1 9.32 -4.65 -15.82
C MET A 1 9.63 -4.53 -14.33
N ASP A 2 9.05 -3.57 -13.62
CA ASP A 2 9.40 -3.27 -12.22
C ASP A 2 8.97 -4.40 -11.27
N SER A 3 9.94 -5.23 -10.88
CA SER A 3 9.76 -6.37 -9.97
C SER A 3 9.09 -5.99 -8.64
N MET A 4 9.24 -4.74 -8.20
CA MET A 4 8.63 -4.23 -6.97
C MET A 4 7.11 -4.05 -7.07
N ILE A 5 6.60 -3.64 -8.24
CA ILE A 5 5.16 -3.42 -8.46
C ILE A 5 4.43 -4.77 -8.55
N ASN A 6 5.03 -5.74 -9.24
CA ASN A 6 4.53 -7.11 -9.25
C ASN A 6 4.54 -7.74 -7.86
N ALA A 7 5.60 -7.53 -7.06
CA ALA A 7 5.66 -8.04 -5.70
C ALA A 7 4.61 -7.40 -4.78
N ALA A 8 4.35 -6.10 -4.93
CA ALA A 8 3.30 -5.39 -4.19
C ALA A 8 1.89 -5.86 -4.60
N GLY A 9 1.63 -6.04 -5.90
CA GLY A 9 0.37 -6.61 -6.39
C GLY A 9 0.14 -8.04 -5.90
N ARG A 10 1.21 -8.86 -5.84
CA ARG A 10 1.13 -10.23 -5.30
C ARG A 10 0.85 -10.24 -3.79
N ALA A 11 1.46 -9.33 -3.03
CA ALA A 11 1.21 -9.17 -1.60
C ALA A 11 -0.26 -8.78 -1.34
N LEU A 12 -0.84 -7.89 -2.15
CA LEU A 12 -2.28 -7.58 -2.10
C LEU A 12 -3.15 -8.79 -2.42
N ALA A 13 -2.79 -9.58 -3.45
CA ALA A 13 -3.55 -10.77 -3.82
C ALA A 13 -3.50 -11.86 -2.74
N THR A 14 -2.46 -11.91 -1.92
CA THR A 14 -2.35 -12.83 -0.78
C THR A 14 -2.96 -12.27 0.52
N GLY A 15 -3.58 -11.09 0.49
CA GLY A 15 -4.18 -10.46 1.68
C GLY A 15 -3.16 -9.81 2.62
N ASP A 16 -1.98 -9.45 2.12
CA ASP A 16 -0.93 -8.71 2.86
C ASP A 16 -0.81 -7.26 2.33
N PRO A 17 -1.76 -6.37 2.68
CA PRO A 17 -1.71 -4.97 2.27
C PRO A 17 -0.57 -4.18 2.94
N LEU A 18 -0.08 -4.60 4.12
CA LEU A 18 1.08 -4.01 4.79
C LEU A 18 2.38 -4.31 4.03
N GLY A 19 2.55 -5.54 3.56
CA GLY A 19 3.65 -5.94 2.71
C GLY A 19 3.63 -5.26 1.34
N ALA A 20 2.44 -4.98 0.80
CA ALA A 20 2.30 -4.17 -0.40
C ALA A 20 2.73 -2.72 -0.14
N LEU A 21 2.20 -2.10 0.91
CA LEU A 21 2.53 -0.73 1.32
C LEU A 21 4.02 -0.55 1.58
N LYS A 22 4.69 -1.47 2.26
CA LYS A 22 6.14 -1.39 2.52
C LYS A 22 6.98 -1.35 1.23
N ARG A 23 6.50 -1.97 0.16
CA ARG A 23 7.18 -2.03 -1.14
C ARG A 23 6.92 -0.80 -2.01
N VAL A 24 5.76 -0.15 -1.86
CA VAL A 24 5.40 1.06 -2.60
C VAL A 24 5.55 2.36 -1.80
N ALA A 25 5.83 2.29 -0.50
CA ALA A 25 5.87 3.46 0.39
C ALA A 25 6.98 4.47 0.05
N LEU A 26 8.07 4.01 -0.57
CA LEU A 26 9.20 4.82 -1.01
C LEU A 26 9.07 5.28 -2.48
N ARG A 27 7.92 5.02 -3.12
CA ARG A 27 7.71 5.30 -4.55
C ARG A 27 6.45 6.14 -4.74
N ASP A 28 6.60 7.24 -5.48
CA ASP A 28 5.51 8.16 -5.83
C ASP A 28 5.08 8.02 -7.31
N ASP A 29 5.41 6.88 -7.93
CA ASP A 29 5.00 6.57 -9.29
C ASP A 29 3.47 6.34 -9.37
N ALA A 30 2.85 6.67 -10.51
CA ALA A 30 1.43 6.42 -10.77
C ALA A 30 0.95 4.97 -10.41
N PRO A 31 1.67 3.89 -10.78
CA PRO A 31 1.28 2.54 -10.38
C PRO A 31 1.53 2.22 -8.90
N ALA A 32 2.50 2.87 -8.25
CA ALA A 32 2.73 2.75 -6.81
C ALA A 32 1.57 3.38 -6.01
N LEU A 33 1.09 4.54 -6.46
CA LEU A 33 -0.09 5.21 -5.89
C LEU A 33 -1.37 4.39 -6.05
N ALA A 34 -1.59 3.78 -7.22
CA ALA A 34 -2.73 2.90 -7.45
C ALA A 34 -2.73 1.69 -6.49
N LEU A 35 -1.58 1.03 -6.33
CA LEU A 35 -1.43 -0.08 -5.39
C LEU A 35 -1.57 0.36 -3.92
N ARG A 36 -1.13 1.58 -3.58
CA ARG A 36 -1.32 2.18 -2.25
C ARG A 36 -2.80 2.35 -1.93
N GLY A 37 -3.58 2.88 -2.88
CA GLY A 37 -5.03 3.04 -2.75
C GLY A 37 -5.75 1.70 -2.57
N ILE A 38 -5.36 0.67 -3.34
CA ILE A 38 -5.91 -0.69 -3.20
C ILE A 38 -5.56 -1.29 -1.83
N ALA A 39 -4.31 -1.12 -1.38
CA ALA A 39 -3.87 -1.58 -0.06
C ALA A 39 -4.65 -0.92 1.08
N MET A 40 -4.88 0.40 0.97
CA MET A 40 -5.65 1.16 1.96
C MET A 40 -7.14 0.78 1.97
N ALA A 41 -7.72 0.52 0.79
CA ALA A 41 -9.10 0.03 0.68
C ALA A 41 -9.28 -1.37 1.29
N GLN A 42 -8.29 -2.25 1.12
CA GLN A 42 -8.29 -3.59 1.73
C GLN A 42 -8.08 -3.56 3.25
N LEU A 43 -7.39 -2.55 3.78
CA LEU A 43 -7.13 -2.43 5.21
C LEU A 43 -8.35 -2.04 6.03
N GLY A 44 -9.35 -1.33 5.47
CA GLY A 44 -10.60 -0.98 6.17
C GLY A 44 -10.48 -0.13 7.46
N ASP A 45 -9.27 0.09 7.98
CA ASP A 45 -8.98 0.70 9.29
C ASP A 45 -8.79 2.23 9.15
N PHE A 46 -9.83 2.87 8.62
CA PHE A 46 -9.90 4.32 8.35
C PHE A 46 -9.60 5.18 9.59
N ALA A 47 -9.79 4.64 10.80
CA ALA A 47 -9.59 5.34 12.06
C ALA A 47 -8.11 5.34 12.51
N LYS A 48 -7.41 4.20 12.44
CA LYS A 48 -5.99 4.13 12.82
C LYS A 48 -5.07 4.84 11.82
N ALA A 49 -5.39 4.77 10.52
CA ALA A 49 -4.64 5.47 9.49
C ALA A 49 -4.68 7.00 9.69
N LYS A 50 -5.84 7.55 10.13
CA LYS A 50 -6.03 8.98 10.40
C LYS A 50 -5.30 9.45 11.66
N ALA A 51 -5.16 8.59 12.67
CA ALA A 51 -4.42 8.89 13.90
C ALA A 51 -2.91 8.98 13.65
N LEU A 52 -2.35 8.08 12.82
CA LEU A 52 -0.93 8.12 12.46
C LEU A 52 -0.56 9.32 11.59
N LEU A 53 -1.44 9.74 10.68
CA LEU A 53 -1.24 10.94 9.86
C LEU A 53 -1.33 12.25 10.67
N LYS A 54 -1.99 12.24 11.85
CA LYS A 54 -2.13 13.43 12.70
C LYS A 54 -0.95 13.62 13.68
N SER A 55 -0.15 12.57 13.90
CA SER A 55 1.00 12.59 14.82
C SER A 55 2.35 12.63 14.09
N ALA A 56 2.35 12.73 12.76
CA ALA A 56 3.53 12.91 11.91
C ALA A 56 3.46 14.28 11.24
#